data_AF-A0AAW2KZT0-F1
#
_entry.id   AF-A0AAW2KZT0-F1
#
_cell.length_a   1.000
_cell.length_b   1.000
_cell.length_c   1.000
_cell.angle_alpha   90.00
_cell.angle_beta   90.00
_cell.angle_gamma   90.00
#
_symmetry.space_group_name_H-M   'P 1'
#
loop_
_entity.id
_entity.type
_entity.pdbx_description
1 polymer ?
#
loop_
_entity_poly.entity_id
_entity_poly.type
_entity_poly.pdbx_seq_one_letter_code
_entity_poly.pdbx_strand_id
1 'polypeptide(L)'
;MINVQNKNSSYFVEWIPNNVKSSVCDIPPTGLSMSSTFVGNSTSIQEMFRRVSEQFTVMFRRKAFLHWYTGEGMDDGVHRGGEQHE
;
A
#
# COMPACT_ATOMS: atom_id res chain seq x y z
N MET A 1 -19.79 5.63 -12.70
CA MET A 1 -19.24 4.79 -11.59
C MET A 1 -20.20 3.69 -11.17
N ILE A 2 -21.48 3.96 -10.89
CA ILE A 2 -22.47 2.96 -10.40
C ILE A 2 -22.52 1.67 -11.24
N ASN A 3 -22.61 1.75 -12.57
CA ASN A 3 -22.61 0.54 -13.41
C ASN A 3 -21.34 -0.30 -13.30
N VAL A 4 -20.19 0.33 -13.03
CA VAL A 4 -18.92 -0.39 -12.82
C VAL A 4 -18.96 -1.13 -11.48
N GLN A 5 -19.47 -0.47 -10.44
CA GLN A 5 -19.65 -1.08 -9.12
C GLN A 5 -20.62 -2.27 -9.19
N ASN A 6 -21.75 -2.12 -9.88
CA ASN A 6 -22.74 -3.19 -10.02
C ASN A 6 -22.20 -4.41 -10.77
N LYS A 7 -21.42 -4.18 -11.85
CA LYS A 7 -20.79 -5.27 -12.62
C LYS A 7 -19.71 -6.01 -11.85
N ASN A 8 -19.10 -5.36 -10.86
CA ASN A 8 -17.94 -5.86 -10.12
C ASN A 8 -18.21 -5.86 -8.61
N SER A 9 -19.47 -6.09 -8.20
CA SER A 9 -19.93 -5.85 -6.83
C SER A 9 -19.13 -6.64 -5.79
N SER A 10 -18.65 -7.84 -6.14
CA SER A 10 -17.80 -8.67 -5.29
C SER A 10 -16.46 -8.05 -4.91
N TYR A 11 -15.95 -7.07 -5.66
CA TYR A 11 -14.70 -6.37 -5.37
C TYR A 11 -14.88 -5.13 -4.48
N PHE A 12 -16.12 -4.74 -4.19
CA PHE A 12 -16.44 -3.62 -3.31
C PHE A 12 -17.04 -4.12 -2.01
N VAL A 13 -16.56 -3.62 -0.89
CA VAL A 13 -17.11 -3.99 0.42
C VAL A 13 -18.54 -3.48 0.58
N GLU A 14 -19.43 -4.36 1.03
CA GLU A 14 -20.86 -4.06 1.15
C GLU A 14 -21.21 -3.15 2.35
N TRP A 15 -20.39 -3.19 3.40
CA TRP A 15 -20.61 -2.46 4.65
C TRP A 15 -20.25 -0.97 4.56
N ILE A 16 -19.59 -0.51 3.48
CA ILE A 16 -19.44 0.91 3.15
C ILE A 16 -20.28 1.24 1.90
N PRO A 17 -21.50 1.78 2.06
CA PRO A 17 -22.31 2.19 0.92
C PRO A 17 -21.68 3.39 0.21
N ASN A 18 -21.85 3.47 -1.12
CA ASN A 18 -21.35 4.59 -1.95
C ASN A 18 -19.85 4.91 -1.76
N ASN A 19 -19.02 3.88 -1.59
CA ASN A 19 -17.57 3.95 -1.35
C ASN A 19 -16.73 4.45 -2.53
N VAL A 20 -17.32 4.73 -3.69
CA VAL A 20 -16.65 5.29 -4.86
C VAL A 20 -17.11 6.71 -5.11
N LYS A 21 -16.16 7.65 -5.17
CA LYS A 21 -16.39 9.05 -5.52
C LYS A 21 -15.61 9.42 -6.78
N SER A 22 -16.16 10.34 -7.55
CA SER A 22 -15.57 10.85 -8.78
C SER A 22 -15.69 12.37 -8.77
N SER A 23 -14.63 13.05 -9.17
CA SER A 23 -14.60 14.48 -9.42
C SER A 23 -14.07 14.73 -10.82
N VAL A 24 -14.43 15.88 -11.38
CA VAL A 24 -14.01 16.32 -12.71
C VAL A 24 -13.33 17.67 -12.54
N CYS A 25 -12.20 17.86 -13.23
CA CYS A 25 -11.48 19.12 -13.27
C CYS A 25 -11.49 19.64 -14.71
N ASP A 26 -11.84 20.91 -14.89
CA ASP A 26 -11.93 21.54 -16.20
C ASP A 26 -10.55 21.85 -16.81
N ILE A 27 -9.51 21.90 -15.99
CA ILE A 27 -8.14 22.21 -16.41
C ILE A 27 -7.37 20.89 -16.56
N PRO A 28 -7.03 20.46 -17.79
CA PRO A 28 -6.25 19.25 -18.00
C PRO A 28 -4.76 19.48 -17.67
N PRO A 29 -3.99 18.40 -17.41
CA PRO A 29 -2.55 18.51 -17.24
C PRO A 29 -1.86 18.94 -18.55
N THR A 30 -0.70 19.58 -18.43
CA THR A 30 0.06 20.11 -19.57
C THR A 30 0.42 19.00 -20.57
N GLY A 31 0.12 19.23 -21.85
CA GLY A 31 0.46 18.31 -22.93
C GLY A 31 -0.55 17.17 -23.17
N LEU A 32 -1.65 17.11 -22.42
CA LEU A 32 -2.71 16.12 -22.60
C LEU A 32 -4.07 16.81 -22.73
N SER A 33 -4.97 16.25 -23.55
CA SER A 33 -6.34 16.72 -23.69
C SER A 33 -7.28 16.17 -22.60
N MET A 34 -6.91 15.05 -21.98
CA MET A 34 -7.68 14.38 -20.94
C MET A 34 -6.78 13.50 -20.08
N SER A 35 -7.06 13.42 -18.78
CA SER A 35 -6.40 12.50 -17.86
C SER A 35 -7.38 12.02 -16.79
N SER A 36 -7.09 10.88 -16.17
CA SER A 36 -7.81 10.39 -15.00
C SER A 36 -6.81 9.83 -13.99
N THR A 37 -7.05 10.12 -12.71
CA THR A 37 -6.26 9.59 -11.60
C THR A 37 -7.17 8.78 -10.69
N PHE A 38 -6.78 7.55 -10.40
CA PHE A 38 -7.51 6.67 -9.50
C PHE A 38 -6.76 6.53 -8.17
N VAL A 39 -7.44 6.87 -7.09
CA VAL A 39 -6.95 6.66 -5.73
C VAL A 39 -7.85 5.61 -5.08
N GLY A 40 -7.31 4.42 -4.87
CA GLY A 40 -8.02 3.29 -4.28
C GLY A 40 -7.39 2.85 -2.98
N ASN A 41 -8.20 2.70 -1.93
CA ASN A 41 -7.81 1.97 -0.73
C ASN A 41 -8.28 0.52 -0.87
N SER A 42 -7.37 -0.37 -1.25
CA SER A 42 -7.65 -1.79 -1.49
C SER A 42 -6.87 -2.66 -0.53
N THR A 43 -7.49 -3.74 -0.05
CA THR A 43 -6.81 -4.77 0.75
C THR A 43 -5.68 -5.44 -0.02
N SER A 44 -5.64 -5.34 -1.35
CA SER A 44 -4.53 -5.83 -2.18
C SER A 44 -3.18 -5.16 -1.84
N ILE A 45 -3.16 -4.01 -1.14
CA ILE A 45 -1.92 -3.36 -0.69
C ILE A 45 -1.08 -4.28 0.22
N GLN A 46 -1.73 -5.22 0.92
CA GLN A 46 -1.05 -6.21 1.76
C GLN A 46 0.01 -7.02 1.01
N GLU A 47 -0.17 -7.25 -0.30
CA GLU A 47 0.78 -8.00 -1.11
C GLU A 47 2.09 -7.24 -1.31
N MET A 48 2.05 -5.91 -1.35
CA MET A 48 3.26 -5.09 -1.36
C MET A 48 4.00 -5.22 -0.04
N PHE A 49 3.30 -5.05 1.08
CA PHE A 49 3.88 -5.18 2.42
C PHE A 49 4.45 -6.57 2.64
N ARG A 50 3.71 -7.64 2.28
CA ARG A 50 4.20 -9.03 2.33
C ARG A 50 5.54 -9.21 1.62
N ARG A 51 5.71 -8.64 0.42
CA ARG A 51 6.98 -8.73 -0.33
C ARG A 51 8.13 -8.04 0.39
N VAL A 52 7.89 -6.86 0.97
CA VAL A 52 8.91 -6.14 1.74
C VAL A 52 9.26 -6.93 3.00
N SER A 53 8.25 -7.40 3.73
CA SER A 53 8.39 -8.22 4.94
C SER A 53 9.19 -9.50 4.70
N GLU A 54 8.92 -10.21 3.60
CA GLU A 54 9.67 -11.42 3.22
C GLU A 54 11.15 -11.14 2.97
N GLN A 55 11.46 -10.07 2.23
CA GLN A 55 12.85 -9.68 1.96
C GLN A 55 13.56 -9.23 3.24
N PHE A 56 12.88 -8.43 4.06
CA PHE A 56 13.38 -8.00 5.36
C PHE A 56 13.71 -9.21 6.25
N THR A 57 12.77 -10.15 6.38
CA THR A 57 12.92 -11.38 7.17
C THR A 57 14.16 -12.17 6.72
N VAL A 58 14.38 -12.32 5.41
CA VAL A 58 15.55 -13.05 4.88
C VAL A 58 16.86 -12.35 5.26
N MET A 59 16.93 -11.03 5.14
CA MET A 59 18.12 -10.25 5.49
C MET A 59 18.37 -10.25 7.00
N PHE A 60 17.32 -10.01 7.79
CA PHE A 60 17.39 -9.91 9.23
C PHE A 60 17.76 -11.25 9.88
N ARG A 61 17.21 -12.37 9.41
CA ARG A 61 17.61 -13.72 9.85
C ARG A 61 19.10 -13.99 9.65
N ARG A 62 19.71 -13.41 8.62
CA ARG A 62 21.15 -13.54 8.35
C ARG A 62 22.00 -12.46 9.03
N LYS A 63 21.37 -11.54 9.78
CA LYS A 63 21.99 -10.34 10.36
C LYS A 63 22.78 -9.52 9.33
N ALA A 64 22.36 -9.57 8.07
CA ALA A 64 23.03 -8.86 6.99
C ALA A 64 22.86 -7.35 7.19
N PHE A 65 23.97 -6.60 7.11
CA PHE A 65 24.01 -5.13 7.27
C PHE A 65 23.52 -4.59 8.63
N LEU A 66 23.22 -5.46 9.61
CA LEU A 66 22.66 -5.06 10.91
C LEU A 66 23.59 -4.13 11.71
N HIS A 67 24.91 -4.29 11.57
CA HIS A 67 25.92 -3.47 12.26
C HIS A 67 25.82 -1.96 11.94
N TRP A 68 25.30 -1.59 10.77
CA TRP A 68 25.07 -0.18 10.43
C TRP A 68 23.97 0.45 11.28
N TYR A 69 23.00 -0.35 11.71
CA TYR A 69 21.87 0.11 12.53
C TYR A 69 22.20 0.03 14.02
N THR A 70 22.85 -1.05 14.46
CA THR A 70 23.25 -1.19 15.86
C THR A 70 24.39 -0.24 16.25
N GLY A 71 25.23 0.16 15.30
CA GLY A 71 26.26 1.19 15.50
C GLY A 71 25.70 2.59 15.84
N GLU A 72 24.47 2.88 15.41
CA GLU A 72 23.74 4.11 15.72
C GLU A 72 22.88 3.99 17.00
N GLY A 73 23.00 2.87 17.74
CA GLY A 73 22.31 2.64 19.01
C GLY A 73 20.91 2.01 18.88
N MET A 74 20.55 1.48 17.70
CA MET A 74 19.27 0.81 17.49
C MET A 74 19.33 -0.65 17.98
N ASP A 75 18.42 -1.04 18.89
CA ASP A 75 18.38 -2.39 19.45
C ASP A 75 17.72 -3.41 18.50
N ASP A 76 18.18 -4.66 18.57
CA ASP A 76 17.65 -5.78 17.77
C ASP A 76 16.16 -6.04 18.06
N GLY A 77 15.68 -5.71 19.27
CA GLY A 77 14.27 -5.84 19.66
C GLY A 77 13.33 -4.89 18.93
N VAL A 78 13.81 -3.70 18.53
CA VAL A 78 13.02 -2.72 17.78
C VAL A 78 12.72 -3.24 16.36
N HIS A 79 13.70 -3.90 15.72
CA HIS A 79 13.53 -4.52 14.41
C HIS A 79 12.51 -5.66 14.43
N ARG A 80 12.55 -6.47 15.50
CA ARG A 80 11.63 -7.60 15.70
C ARG A 80 10.21 -7.15 16.09
N GLY A 81 10.07 -5.96 16.68
CA GLY A 81 8.77 -5.32 16.91
C GLY A 81 8.14 -4.78 15.61
N GLY A 82 8.96 -4.29 14.68
CA GLY A 82 8.54 -3.88 13.35
C GLY A 82 7.95 -5.02 12.52
N GLU A 83 8.54 -6.23 12.57
CA GLU A 83 8.01 -7.43 11.91
C GLU A 83 6.64 -7.87 12.44
N GLN A 84 6.25 -7.51 13.67
CA GLN A 84 4.99 -7.94 14.28
C GLN A 84 3.82 -6.96 14.07
N HIS A 85 4.10 -5.78 13.53
CA HIS A 85 3.12 -4.70 13.32
C HIS A 85 2.65 -4.58 11.85
N GLU A 86 3.19 -5.39 10.94
CA GLU A 86 2.65 -5.66 9.59
C GLU A 86 1.66 -6.84 9.62
#